data_AF-A0AAD9Z633-F1
#
_entry.id   AF-A0AAD9Z633-F1
#
_cell.length_a   1.000
_cell.length_b   1.000
_cell.length_c   1.000
_cell.angle_alpha   90.00
_cell.angle_beta   90.00
_cell.angle_gamma   90.00
#
_symmetry.space_group_name_H-M   'P 1'
#
loop_
_entity.id
_entity.type
_entity.pdbx_description
1 polymer ?
#
loop_
_entity_poly.entity_id
_entity_poly.type
_entity_poly.pdbx_seq_one_letter_code
_entity_poly.pdbx_strand_id
1 'polypeptide(L)'
;MSILKSDPRTALADLPQLSLISIELAIKQADSNIKSFKEIVANSTDPQITRRCSPCVGIYKDIKSLVQEAHHISELKHYADITEIFDASLHLAYKCAALCSVNSIALDPLSQDMISRCETCQSVNKYMVSQSA
;
A
#
# COMPACT_ATOMS: atom_id res chain seq x y z
N MET A 1 -13.31 1.95 -10.47
CA MET A 1 -12.81 3.33 -10.63
C MET A 1 -11.30 3.28 -10.43
N SER A 2 -10.48 3.76 -11.38
CA SER A 2 -9.01 3.58 -11.31
C SER A 2 -8.42 4.37 -10.14
N ILE A 3 -7.60 3.73 -9.29
CA ILE A 3 -6.94 4.36 -8.13
C ILE A 3 -6.17 5.62 -8.53
N LEU A 4 -5.53 5.61 -9.71
CA LEU A 4 -4.81 6.76 -10.25
C LEU A 4 -5.75 7.96 -10.48
N LYS A 5 -7.00 7.73 -10.92
CA LYS A 5 -7.98 8.82 -11.13
C LYS A 5 -8.40 9.53 -9.84
N SER A 6 -8.02 9.02 -8.67
CA SER A 6 -8.22 9.73 -7.40
C SER A 6 -7.25 10.91 -7.22
N ASP A 7 -6.14 10.95 -7.96
CA ASP A 7 -5.19 12.06 -7.94
C ASP A 7 -5.36 12.93 -9.21
N PRO A 8 -5.63 14.24 -9.06
CA PRO A 8 -5.83 15.12 -10.22
C PRO A 8 -4.58 15.25 -11.12
N ARG A 9 -3.38 14.97 -10.59
CA ARG A 9 -2.13 15.03 -11.38
C ARG A 9 -2.07 13.94 -12.45
N THR A 10 -2.82 12.84 -12.28
CA THR A 10 -2.89 11.75 -13.26
C THR A 10 -3.40 12.19 -14.63
N ALA A 11 -4.22 13.25 -14.72
CA ALA A 11 -4.78 13.72 -15.99
C ALA A 11 -3.71 14.18 -17.01
N LEU A 12 -2.55 14.64 -16.53
CA LEU A 12 -1.47 15.16 -17.36
C LEU A 12 -0.17 14.35 -17.21
N ALA A 13 -0.20 13.27 -16.43
CA ALA A 13 0.99 12.53 -16.06
C ALA A 13 1.50 11.66 -17.22
N ASP A 14 2.81 11.76 -17.49
CA ASP A 14 3.51 10.73 -18.26
C ASP A 14 3.71 9.46 -17.41
N LEU A 15 4.22 8.39 -18.02
CA LEU A 15 4.34 7.10 -17.32
C LEU A 15 5.28 7.16 -16.09
N PRO A 16 6.46 7.82 -16.14
CA PRO A 16 7.26 8.07 -14.94
C PRO A 16 6.49 8.81 -13.83
N GLN A 17 5.75 9.85 -14.18
CA GLN A 17 4.90 10.57 -13.23
C GLN A 17 3.77 9.69 -12.68
N LEU A 18 3.18 8.81 -13.48
CA LEU A 18 2.19 7.84 -13.02
C LEU A 18 2.79 6.83 -12.03
N SER A 19 4.04 6.39 -12.25
CA SER A 19 4.76 5.56 -11.28
C SER A 19 4.91 6.30 -9.95
N LEU A 20 5.43 7.53 -9.99
CA LEU A 20 5.59 8.37 -8.79
C LEU A 20 4.26 8.60 -8.06
N ILE A 21 3.21 9.00 -8.78
CA ILE A 21 1.87 9.22 -8.20
C ILE A 21 1.36 7.95 -7.54
N SER A 22 1.53 6.78 -8.17
CA SER A 22 1.09 5.50 -7.60
C SER A 22 1.82 5.16 -6.29
N ILE A 23 3.12 5.47 -6.19
CA ILE A 23 3.91 5.30 -4.98
C ILE A 23 3.40 6.24 -3.87
N GLU A 24 3.18 7.52 -4.19
CA GLU A 24 2.69 8.51 -3.23
C GLU A 24 1.29 8.16 -2.70
N LEU A 25 0.41 7.63 -3.56
CA LEU A 25 -0.89 7.12 -3.14
C LEU A 25 -0.76 5.93 -2.19
N ALA A 26 0.22 5.04 -2.41
CA ALA A 26 0.51 3.94 -1.50
C ALA A 26 1.06 4.42 -0.15
N ILE A 27 1.93 5.44 -0.13
CA ILE A 27 2.44 6.07 1.11
C ILE A 27 1.27 6.64 1.92
N LYS A 28 0.39 7.43 1.29
CA LYS A 28 -0.80 8.00 1.93
C LYS A 28 -1.71 6.91 2.50
N GLN A 29 -1.89 5.82 1.75
CA GLN A 29 -2.70 4.70 2.20
C GLN A 29 -2.08 3.99 3.40
N ALA A 30 -0.77 3.71 3.40
CA ALA A 30 -0.08 3.10 4.53
C ALA A 30 -0.23 3.95 5.81
N ASP A 31 -0.11 5.27 5.71
CA ASP A 31 -0.36 6.18 6.84
C ASP A 31 -1.80 6.10 7.36
N SER A 32 -2.77 6.10 6.45
CA SER A 32 -4.18 5.91 6.79
C SER A 32 -4.40 4.58 7.53
N ASN A 33 -3.84 3.48 7.01
CA ASN A 33 -3.93 2.18 7.64
C ASN A 33 -3.31 2.15 9.05
N ILE A 34 -2.12 2.75 9.25
CA ILE A 34 -1.50 2.85 10.57
C ILE A 34 -2.44 3.55 11.56
N LYS A 35 -3.04 4.67 11.15
CA LYS A 35 -3.97 5.42 12.00
C LYS A 35 -5.22 4.59 12.32
N SER A 36 -5.86 4.02 11.30
CA SER A 36 -7.07 3.22 11.47
C SER A 36 -6.85 2.02 12.39
N PHE A 37 -5.75 1.26 12.21
CA PHE A 37 -5.47 0.12 13.07
C PHE A 37 -5.13 0.51 14.51
N LYS A 38 -4.48 1.66 14.73
CA LYS A 38 -4.31 2.20 16.09
C LYS A 38 -5.65 2.53 16.74
N GLU A 39 -6.56 3.18 16.01
CA GLU A 39 -7.89 3.54 16.51
C GLU A 39 -8.75 2.31 16.80
N ILE A 40 -8.74 1.32 15.90
CA ILE A 40 -9.44 0.04 16.09
C ILE A 40 -8.96 -0.65 17.37
N VAL A 41 -7.63 -0.75 17.55
CA VAL A 41 -7.04 -1.42 18.72
C VAL A 41 -7.33 -0.66 20.00
N ALA A 42 -7.26 0.68 19.99
CA ALA A 42 -7.50 1.51 21.15
C ALA A 42 -8.98 1.49 21.60
N ASN A 43 -9.91 1.40 20.66
CA ASN A 43 -11.34 1.51 20.92
C ASN A 43 -12.05 0.13 21.03
N SER A 44 -11.35 -0.96 20.73
CA SER A 44 -11.96 -2.30 20.78
C SER A 44 -12.16 -2.77 22.22
N THR A 45 -13.40 -3.17 22.54
CA THR A 45 -13.72 -3.92 23.76
C THR A 45 -13.54 -5.42 23.58
N ASP A 46 -13.34 -5.91 22.35
CA ASP A 46 -13.07 -7.32 22.04
C ASP A 46 -11.55 -7.60 22.13
N PRO A 47 -11.10 -8.43 23.08
CA PRO A 47 -9.68 -8.79 23.21
C PRO A 47 -9.12 -9.54 22.00
N GLN A 48 -9.96 -10.26 21.24
CA GLN A 48 -9.52 -10.96 20.03
C GLN A 48 -9.17 -9.99 18.91
N ILE A 49 -9.98 -8.94 18.70
CA ILE A 49 -9.67 -7.87 17.76
C ILE A 49 -8.36 -7.19 18.15
N THR A 50 -8.21 -6.82 19.42
CA THR A 50 -6.97 -6.20 19.93
C THR A 50 -5.76 -7.08 19.68
N ARG A 51 -5.81 -8.36 20.06
CA ARG A 51 -4.70 -9.31 19.88
C ARG A 51 -4.34 -9.52 18.41
N ARG A 52 -5.34 -9.68 17.55
CA ARG A 52 -5.15 -10.03 16.13
C ARG A 52 -4.75 -8.83 15.28
N CYS A 53 -5.24 -7.64 15.60
CA CYS A 53 -5.00 -6.43 14.81
C CYS A 53 -3.89 -5.52 15.31
N SER A 54 -3.43 -5.66 16.56
CA SER A 54 -2.24 -4.94 17.04
C SER A 54 -1.00 -5.13 16.14
N PRO A 55 -0.68 -6.34 15.63
CA PRO A 55 0.47 -6.53 14.75
C PRO A 55 0.38 -5.74 13.44
N CYS A 56 -0.83 -5.45 12.94
CA CYS A 56 -1.01 -4.71 11.68
C CYS A 56 -0.42 -3.30 11.76
N VAL A 57 -0.39 -2.66 12.93
CA VAL A 57 0.26 -1.35 13.10
C VAL A 57 1.76 -1.43 12.78
N GLY A 58 2.43 -2.51 13.18
CA GLY A 58 3.84 -2.75 12.84
C GLY A 58 4.01 -3.04 11.35
N ILE A 59 3.19 -3.95 10.83
CA ILE A 59 3.21 -4.33 9.41
C ILE A 59 3.05 -3.12 8.48
N TYR A 60 2.10 -2.21 8.76
CA TYR A 60 1.92 -1.02 7.92
C TYR A 60 3.03 0.03 8.10
N LYS A 61 3.74 0.06 9.23
CA LYS A 61 4.97 0.86 9.34
C LYS A 61 6.07 0.29 8.46
N ASP A 62 6.21 -1.03 8.40
CA ASP A 62 7.19 -1.69 7.53
C ASP A 62 6.86 -1.43 6.06
N ILE A 63 5.59 -1.58 5.67
CA ILE A 63 5.10 -1.22 4.33
C ILE A 63 5.42 0.25 4.04
N LYS A 64 5.12 1.17 4.97
CA LYS A 64 5.41 2.60 4.78
C LYS A 64 6.90 2.84 4.49
N SER A 65 7.80 2.25 5.28
CA SER A 65 9.24 2.38 5.07
C SER A 65 9.65 1.85 3.69
N LEU A 66 9.13 0.70 3.27
CA LEU A 66 9.37 0.12 1.95
C LEU A 66 8.90 1.05 0.82
N VAL A 67 7.67 1.55 0.88
CA VAL A 67 7.14 2.41 -0.19
C VAL A 67 7.79 3.81 -0.20
N GLN A 68 8.32 4.27 0.93
CA GLN A 68 9.16 5.47 0.98
C GLN A 68 10.53 5.26 0.32
N GLU A 69 11.12 4.07 0.46
CA GLU A 69 12.31 3.69 -0.29
C GLU A 69 12.03 3.65 -1.79
N ALA A 70 10.91 3.05 -2.21
CA ALA A 70 10.48 3.05 -3.61
C ALA A 70 10.36 4.48 -4.18
N HIS A 71 9.86 5.43 -3.38
CA HIS A 71 9.80 6.83 -3.77
C HIS A 71 11.19 7.42 -4.01
N HIS A 72 12.16 7.13 -3.13
CA HIS A 72 13.52 7.63 -3.28
C HIS A 72 14.20 7.09 -4.55
N ILE A 73 14.06 5.79 -4.84
CA ILE A 73 14.68 5.18 -6.03
C ILE A 73 13.89 5.43 -7.33
N SER A 74 12.67 5.97 -7.25
CA SER A 74 11.87 6.33 -8.43
C SER A 74 12.56 7.41 -9.28
N GLU A 75 13.32 8.31 -8.65
CA GLU A 75 14.13 9.34 -9.33
C GLU A 75 15.25 8.72 -10.19
N LEU A 76 15.75 7.54 -9.76
CA LEU A 76 16.77 6.78 -10.49
C LEU A 76 16.17 5.92 -11.61
N LYS A 77 14.83 5.89 -11.75
CA LYS A 77 14.10 5.09 -12.76
C LYS A 77 14.34 3.58 -12.64
N HIS A 78 14.67 3.09 -11.45
CA HIS A 78 14.85 1.67 -11.17
C HIS A 78 13.49 0.96 -11.01
N TYR A 79 12.73 0.87 -12.09
CA TYR A 79 11.35 0.36 -12.03
C TYR A 79 11.24 -1.13 -11.67
N ALA A 80 12.30 -1.92 -11.93
CA ALA A 80 12.38 -3.31 -11.48
C ALA A 80 12.47 -3.40 -9.95
N ASP A 81 13.40 -2.65 -9.35
CA ASP A 81 13.56 -2.56 -7.88
C ASP A 81 12.26 -2.06 -7.21
N ILE A 82 11.60 -1.06 -7.81
CA ILE A 82 10.28 -0.59 -7.34
C ILE A 82 9.25 -1.72 -7.38
N THR A 83 9.24 -2.52 -8.44
CA THR A 83 8.32 -3.66 -8.55
C THR A 83 8.53 -4.67 -7.42
N GLU A 84 9.78 -5.03 -7.13
CA GLU A 84 10.12 -5.97 -6.05
C GLU A 84 9.73 -5.43 -4.66
N ILE A 85 9.97 -4.13 -4.40
CA ILE A 85 9.53 -3.47 -3.17
C ILE A 85 8.00 -3.58 -2.99
N PHE A 86 7.26 -3.38 -4.08
CA PHE A 86 5.80 -3.46 -4.04
C PHE A 86 5.28 -4.91 -3.94
N ASP A 87 5.99 -5.91 -4.47
CA ASP A 87 5.72 -7.34 -4.19
C ASP A 87 5.89 -7.67 -2.70
N ALA A 88 6.98 -7.21 -2.08
CA ALA A 88 7.18 -7.37 -0.63
C ALA A 88 6.09 -6.66 0.19
N SER A 89 5.72 -5.44 -0.20
CA SER A 89 4.67 -4.64 0.44
C SER A 89 3.29 -5.31 0.32
N LEU A 90 2.99 -5.91 -0.84
CA LEU A 90 1.76 -6.65 -1.08
C LEU A 90 1.66 -7.89 -0.18
N HIS A 91 2.74 -8.66 -0.05
CA HIS A 91 2.76 -9.81 0.87
C HIS A 91 2.51 -9.40 2.32
N LEU A 92 3.08 -8.28 2.76
CA LEU A 92 2.82 -7.73 4.10
C LEU A 92 1.36 -7.29 4.27
N ALA A 93 0.76 -6.66 3.26
CA ALA A 93 -0.65 -6.26 3.30
C ALA A 93 -1.58 -7.49 3.44
N TYR A 94 -1.33 -8.55 2.67
CA TYR A 94 -2.05 -9.82 2.80
C TYR A 94 -1.84 -10.49 4.16
N LYS A 95 -0.62 -10.43 4.71
CA LYS A 95 -0.33 -10.93 6.07
C LYS A 95 -1.19 -10.22 7.11
N CYS A 96 -1.31 -8.89 7.05
CA CYS A 96 -2.22 -8.18 7.95
C CYS A 96 -3.68 -8.60 7.76
N ALA A 97 -4.16 -8.69 6.51
CA ALA A 97 -5.53 -9.13 6.21
C ALA A 97 -5.83 -10.51 6.82
N ALA A 98 -4.89 -11.44 6.71
CA ALA A 98 -5.03 -12.78 7.28
C ALA A 98 -5.08 -12.76 8.81
N LEU A 99 -4.26 -11.94 9.46
CA LEU A 99 -4.25 -11.81 10.93
C LEU A 99 -5.56 -11.22 11.45
N CYS A 100 -6.05 -10.16 10.80
CA CYS A 100 -7.27 -9.45 11.16
C CYS A 100 -8.56 -10.09 10.63
N SER A 101 -8.49 -11.27 10.01
CA SER A 101 -9.67 -12.05 9.59
C SER A 101 -10.46 -12.54 10.81
N VAL A 102 -11.22 -11.63 11.39
CA VAL A 102 -12.31 -11.86 12.32
C VAL A 102 -13.51 -11.32 11.55
N ASN A 103 -14.63 -12.05 11.48
CA ASN A 103 -15.86 -11.75 10.71
C ASN A 103 -16.39 -10.29 10.89
N SER A 104 -15.64 -9.31 10.41
CA SER A 104 -15.76 -7.89 10.70
C SER A 104 -15.66 -7.19 9.37
N ILE A 105 -16.84 -6.90 8.83
CA ILE A 105 -17.07 -6.17 7.58
C ILE A 105 -16.30 -4.83 7.56
N ALA A 106 -15.91 -4.30 8.74
CA ALA A 106 -15.17 -3.05 8.87
C ALA A 106 -13.65 -3.18 8.62
N LEU A 107 -13.05 -4.37 8.71
CA LEU A 107 -11.59 -4.55 8.61
C LEU A 107 -11.13 -4.88 7.19
N ASP A 108 -11.95 -5.60 6.42
CA ASP A 108 -11.65 -6.00 5.06
C ASP A 108 -11.34 -4.80 4.13
N PRO A 109 -12.10 -3.68 4.16
CA PRO A 109 -11.84 -2.55 3.27
C PRO A 109 -10.46 -1.91 3.50
N LEU A 110 -9.96 -1.89 4.74
CA LEU A 110 -8.67 -1.27 5.06
C LEU A 110 -7.51 -2.03 4.42
N SER A 111 -7.51 -3.36 4.52
CA SER A 111 -6.45 -4.17 3.91
C SER A 111 -6.59 -4.25 2.41
N GLN A 112 -7.83 -4.37 1.89
CA GLN A 112 -8.09 -4.34 0.45
C GLN A 112 -7.65 -3.02 -0.18
N ASP A 113 -7.84 -1.92 0.53
CA ASP A 113 -7.40 -0.63 0.04
C ASP A 113 -5.89 -0.64 -0.23
N MET A 114 -5.07 -1.02 0.76
CA MET A 114 -3.62 -1.10 0.57
C MET A 114 -3.23 -2.07 -0.54
N ILE A 115 -3.83 -3.25 -0.58
CA ILE A 115 -3.59 -4.27 -1.62
C ILE A 115 -3.76 -3.66 -3.00
N SER A 116 -4.88 -2.98 -3.25
CA SER A 116 -5.14 -2.39 -4.57
C SER A 116 -4.16 -1.26 -4.93
N ARG A 117 -3.65 -0.48 -3.95
CA ARG A 117 -2.60 0.52 -4.23
C ARG A 117 -1.29 -0.16 -4.60
N CYS A 118 -0.94 -1.25 -3.91
CA CYS A 118 0.24 -2.04 -4.26
C CYS A 118 0.14 -2.61 -5.67
N GLU A 119 -0.97 -3.27 -6.00
CA GLU A 119 -1.21 -3.86 -7.33
C GLU A 119 -1.19 -2.79 -8.44
N THR A 120 -1.77 -1.62 -8.19
CA THR A 120 -1.72 -0.49 -9.13
C THR A 120 -0.28 -0.06 -9.39
N CYS A 121 0.51 0.11 -8.33
CA CYS A 121 1.91 0.50 -8.46
C CYS A 121 2.74 -0.57 -9.20
N GLN A 122 2.55 -1.85 -8.88
CA GLN A 122 3.20 -2.94 -9.61
C GLN A 122 2.84 -2.94 -11.09
N SER A 123 1.56 -2.75 -11.42
CA SER A 123 1.10 -2.75 -12.81
C SER A 123 1.76 -1.63 -13.61
N VAL A 124 1.82 -0.42 -13.04
CA VAL A 124 2.49 0.73 -13.67
C VAL A 124 3.99 0.46 -13.85
N ASN A 125 4.67 -0.03 -12.82
CA ASN A 125 6.13 -0.24 -12.87
C ASN A 125 6.54 -1.44 -13.75
N LYS A 126 5.77 -2.53 -13.75
CA LYS A 126 5.97 -3.65 -14.69
C LYS A 126 5.83 -3.20 -16.14
N TYR A 127 4.86 -2.31 -16.42
CA TYR A 127 4.73 -1.69 -17.74
C TYR A 127 5.95 -0.81 -18.08
N MET A 128 6.47 -0.03 -17.12
CA MET A 128 7.68 0.76 -17.35
C MET A 128 8.91 -0.09 -17.67
N VAL A 129 9.08 -1.23 -16.99
CA VAL A 129 10.16 -2.19 -17.29
C VAL A 129 10.04 -2.69 -18.72
N SER A 130 8.84 -3.04 -19.20
CA SER A 130 8.66 -3.55 -20.56
C SER A 130 8.84 -2.49 -21.67
N GLN A 131 8.73 -1.21 -21.34
CA GLN A 131 9.02 -0.10 -22.27
C GLN A 131 10.51 0.31 -22.29
N SER A 132 11.30 -0.17 -21.33
CA SER A 132 12.72 0.17 -21.16
C SER A 132 13.67 -0.95 -21.60
N ALA A 133 13.12 -2.09 -22.02
CA ALA A 133 13.82 -3.27 -22.52
C ALA A 133 13.84 -3.30 -24.05
#